data_AF-A0A2D9B9Z5-F1
#
_entry.id   AF-A0A2D9B9Z5-F1
#
_cell.length_a   1.000
_cell.length_b   1.000
_cell.length_c   1.000
_cell.angle_alpha   90.00
_cell.angle_beta   90.00
_cell.angle_gamma   90.00
#
_symmetry.space_group_name_H-M   'P 1'
#
loop_
_entity.id
_entity.type
_entity.pdbx_description
1 polymer ?
#
loop_
_entity_poly.entity_id
_entity_poly.type
_entity_poly.pdbx_seq_one_letter_code
_entity_poly.pdbx_strand_id
1 'polypeptide(L)'
;MLQLANPVIPISETYDEVPATKPSHFPIQFGKAIKIWNKLLSDLKHRGIYQDHIENLTDQECAIIQLIAEGLQSKEIAQQLCISKHTVQTHRKNIYRKLETDSIADIIKISFLL
;
A
#
# COMPACT_ATOMS: atom_id res chain seq x y z
N MET A 1 38.52 42.59 -25.29
CA MET A 1 38.56 41.12 -25.16
C MET A 1 37.17 40.59 -25.44
N LEU A 2 36.95 40.26 -26.71
CA LEU A 2 35.75 39.61 -27.23
C LEU A 2 35.92 38.09 -27.13
N GLN A 3 34.91 37.40 -26.58
CA GLN A 3 34.58 36.02 -26.91
C GLN A 3 33.12 35.82 -26.46
N LEU A 4 32.14 35.91 -27.38
CA LEU A 4 31.67 34.87 -28.31
C LEU A 4 30.87 33.76 -27.61
N ALA A 5 29.66 33.55 -28.15
CA ALA A 5 28.57 32.75 -27.63
C ALA A 5 28.88 31.25 -27.47
N ASN A 6 28.09 30.58 -26.63
CA ASN A 6 27.57 29.27 -26.97
C ASN A 6 26.07 29.18 -26.61
N PRO A 7 25.17 28.90 -27.57
CA PRO A 7 23.72 28.88 -27.35
C PRO A 7 23.11 27.46 -27.25
N VAL A 8 21.95 27.38 -26.56
CA VAL A 8 20.80 26.42 -26.69
C VAL A 8 21.09 24.98 -26.18
N ILE A 9 20.27 24.33 -25.35
CA ILE A 9 18.84 23.95 -25.50
C ILE A 9 18.09 23.97 -24.13
N PRO A 10 16.81 24.38 -24.06
CA PRO A 10 15.97 24.18 -22.89
C PRO A 10 15.48 22.71 -22.80
N ILE A 11 15.85 22.00 -21.74
CA ILE A 11 15.30 20.67 -21.42
C ILE A 11 13.99 20.83 -20.64
N SER A 12 12.88 21.03 -21.36
CA SER A 12 11.52 20.94 -20.79
C SER A 12 10.70 19.88 -21.53
N GLU A 13 11.28 18.73 -21.85
CA GLU A 13 10.49 17.61 -22.37
C GLU A 13 11.06 16.28 -21.88
N THR A 14 10.36 15.71 -20.90
CA THR A 14 10.36 14.32 -20.41
C THR A 14 11.42 13.88 -19.38
N TYR A 15 11.49 14.56 -18.23
CA TYR A 15 12.07 14.01 -16.99
C TYR A 15 11.30 14.42 -15.70
N ASP A 16 9.97 14.41 -15.73
CA ASP A 16 9.12 14.63 -14.55
C ASP A 16 8.24 13.36 -14.38
N GLU A 17 8.22 12.54 -13.34
CA GLU A 17 8.90 12.47 -12.04
C GLU A 17 9.01 10.96 -11.67
N VAL A 18 10.15 10.52 -11.12
CA VAL A 18 10.19 9.27 -10.32
C VAL A 18 10.74 9.62 -8.93
N PRO A 19 9.88 9.97 -7.95
CA PRO A 19 10.31 10.03 -6.57
C PRO A 19 10.22 8.62 -5.98
N ALA A 20 11.39 8.02 -5.76
CA ALA A 20 11.56 6.71 -5.20
C ALA A 20 11.19 6.67 -3.70
N THR A 21 10.01 6.15 -3.38
CA THR A 21 9.83 5.28 -2.21
C THR A 21 9.62 3.87 -2.73
N LYS A 22 10.71 3.12 -2.84
CA LYS A 22 10.64 1.67 -3.08
C LYS A 22 9.80 1.06 -1.95
N PRO A 23 8.78 0.21 -2.22
CA PRO A 23 8.16 -0.55 -1.15
C PRO A 23 9.25 -1.37 -0.45
N SER A 24 9.34 -1.23 0.87
CA SER A 24 10.23 -2.02 1.72
C SER A 24 9.91 -3.52 1.67
N HIS A 25 8.76 -3.88 1.10
CA HIS A 25 8.33 -5.25 0.82
C HIS A 25 8.23 -5.53 -0.69
N PHE A 26 9.31 -5.28 -1.45
CA PHE A 26 9.44 -5.94 -2.76
C PHE A 26 9.98 -7.36 -2.49
N PRO A 27 9.30 -8.45 -2.89
CA PRO A 27 9.88 -9.79 -2.81
C PRO A 27 11.01 -9.87 -3.84
N ILE A 28 12.26 -9.69 -3.40
CA ILE A 28 13.47 -9.62 -4.27
C ILE A 28 13.76 -10.95 -5.01
N GLN A 29 12.92 -12.01 -4.88
CA GLN A 29 13.28 -13.37 -5.30
C GLN A 29 12.12 -14.27 -5.81
N PHE A 30 11.21 -13.88 -6.73
CA PHE A 30 10.14 -14.83 -7.15
C PHE A 30 9.71 -14.79 -8.63
N GLY A 31 10.41 -15.53 -9.50
CA GLY A 31 10.06 -15.67 -10.93
C GLY A 31 8.68 -16.28 -11.23
N LYS A 32 8.11 -17.12 -10.34
CA LYS A 32 6.74 -17.66 -10.48
C LYS A 32 5.67 -16.73 -9.89
N ALA A 33 6.01 -15.92 -8.89
CA ALA A 33 5.04 -15.08 -8.18
C ALA A 33 4.70 -13.79 -8.93
N ILE A 34 5.54 -13.34 -9.87
CA ILE A 34 5.28 -12.14 -10.69
C ILE A 34 3.91 -12.22 -11.37
N LYS A 35 3.53 -13.40 -11.89
CA LYS A 35 2.21 -13.58 -12.53
C LYS A 35 1.06 -13.41 -11.55
N ILE A 36 1.21 -13.92 -10.33
CA ILE A 36 0.20 -13.81 -9.27
C ILE A 36 0.12 -12.37 -8.79
N TRP A 37 1.25 -11.69 -8.63
CA TRP A 37 1.29 -10.32 -8.16
C TRP A 37 0.71 -9.34 -9.18
N ASN A 38 1.04 -9.50 -10.47
CA ASN A 38 0.43 -8.70 -11.53
C ASN A 38 -1.08 -8.88 -11.55
N LYS A 39 -1.56 -10.12 -11.39
CA LYS A 39 -3.00 -10.41 -11.29
C LYS A 39 -3.61 -9.79 -10.03
N LEU A 40 -2.96 -9.93 -8.88
CA LEU A 40 -3.44 -9.39 -7.60
C LEU A 40 -3.57 -7.86 -7.65
N LEU A 41 -2.53 -7.20 -8.15
CA LEU A 41 -2.48 -5.75 -8.28
C LEU A 41 -3.49 -5.26 -9.31
N SER A 42 -3.65 -5.97 -10.43
CA SER A 42 -4.73 -5.64 -11.37
C SER A 42 -6.09 -5.80 -10.70
N ASP A 43 -6.33 -6.92 -10.01
CA ASP A 43 -7.61 -7.19 -9.35
C ASP A 43 -7.95 -6.10 -8.32
N LEU A 44 -7.00 -5.70 -7.47
CA LEU A 44 -7.20 -4.62 -6.50
C LEU A 44 -7.51 -3.26 -7.15
N LYS A 45 -6.80 -2.91 -8.24
CA LYS A 45 -7.08 -1.69 -9.00
C LYS A 45 -8.48 -1.69 -9.62
N HIS A 46 -8.95 -2.83 -10.17
CA HIS A 46 -10.31 -2.95 -10.68
C HIS A 46 -11.37 -2.81 -9.59
N ARG A 47 -11.00 -3.03 -8.32
CA ARG A 47 -11.86 -2.84 -7.15
C ARG A 47 -11.82 -1.39 -6.62
N GLY A 48 -11.10 -0.49 -7.29
CA GLY A 48 -10.92 0.90 -6.86
C GLY A 48 -9.89 1.08 -5.75
N ILE A 49 -9.10 0.05 -5.45
CA ILE A 49 -8.06 0.11 -4.41
C ILE A 49 -6.73 0.47 -5.08
N TYR A 50 -6.32 1.71 -4.88
CA TYR A 50 -5.11 2.28 -5.44
C TYR A 50 -3.99 2.36 -4.38
N GLN A 51 -2.76 2.60 -4.85
CA GLN A 51 -1.56 2.57 -4.00
C GLN A 51 -1.60 3.64 -2.90
N ASP A 52 -2.13 4.82 -3.21
CA ASP A 52 -2.34 5.93 -2.28
C ASP A 52 -3.28 5.55 -1.12
N HIS A 53 -4.30 4.73 -1.35
CA HIS A 53 -5.17 4.23 -0.29
C HIS A 53 -4.37 3.41 0.74
N ILE A 54 -3.41 2.60 0.26
CA ILE A 54 -2.55 1.76 1.10
C ILE A 54 -1.55 2.62 1.87
N GLU A 55 -0.95 3.62 1.22
CA GLU A 55 0.00 4.54 1.85
C GLU A 55 -0.63 5.44 2.92
N ASN A 56 -1.95 5.65 2.85
CA ASN A 56 -2.71 6.39 3.85
C ASN A 56 -3.02 5.59 5.13
N LEU A 57 -2.66 4.31 5.20
CA LEU A 57 -2.82 3.49 6.40
C LEU A 57 -1.80 3.88 7.47
N THR A 58 -2.23 3.86 8.73
CA THR A 58 -1.31 4.03 9.85
C THR A 58 -0.63 2.72 10.19
N ASP A 59 0.51 2.77 10.89
CA ASP A 59 1.21 1.57 11.37
C ASP A 59 0.30 0.63 12.17
N GLN A 60 -0.59 1.20 12.98
CA GLN A 60 -1.54 0.43 13.78
C GLN A 60 -2.64 -0.21 12.92
N GLU A 61 -3.06 0.45 11.84
CA GLU A 61 -3.99 -0.13 10.87
C GLU A 61 -3.33 -1.26 10.08
N CYS A 62 -2.07 -1.09 9.65
CA CYS A 62 -1.28 -2.13 9.01
C CYS A 62 -1.11 -3.36 9.92
N ALA A 63 -0.78 -3.17 11.20
CA ALA A 63 -0.68 -4.26 12.17
C ALA A 63 -2.02 -5.01 12.31
N ILE A 64 -3.14 -4.28 12.38
CA ILE A 64 -4.47 -4.90 12.46
C ILE A 64 -4.81 -5.69 11.18
N ILE A 65 -4.41 -5.21 9.99
CA ILE A 65 -4.59 -5.94 8.73
C ILE A 65 -3.83 -7.27 8.75
N GLN A 66 -2.59 -7.28 9.24
CA GLN A 66 -1.81 -8.52 9.36
C GLN A 66 -2.49 -9.54 10.28
N LEU A 67 -2.96 -9.11 11.45
CA LEU A 67 -3.67 -9.98 12.38
C LEU A 67 -5.02 -10.47 11.82
N ILE A 68 -5.69 -9.67 11.01
CA ILE A 68 -6.90 -10.11 10.29
C ILE A 68 -6.54 -11.23 9.29
N ALA A 69 -5.42 -11.09 8.57
CA ALA A 69 -4.96 -12.10 7.61
C ALA A 69 -4.54 -13.42 8.27
N GLU A 70 -4.06 -13.36 9.51
CA GLU A 70 -3.83 -14.52 10.37
C GLU A 70 -5.12 -15.17 10.88
N GLY A 71 -6.29 -14.57 10.62
CA GLY A 71 -7.61 -15.10 10.98
C GLY A 71 -8.13 -14.68 12.35
N LEU A 72 -7.47 -13.71 13.01
CA LEU A 72 -7.86 -13.29 14.35
C LEU A 72 -9.12 -12.43 14.35
N GLN A 73 -9.96 -12.66 15.36
CA GLN A 73 -11.15 -11.86 15.63
C GLN A 73 -10.80 -10.60 16.43
N SER A 74 -11.68 -9.59 16.42
CA SER A 74 -11.43 -8.31 17.09
C SER A 74 -11.14 -8.44 18.59
N LYS A 75 -11.61 -9.51 19.26
CA LYS A 75 -11.30 -9.77 20.67
C LYS A 75 -9.85 -10.25 20.85
N GLU A 76 -9.38 -11.12 19.97
CA GLU A 76 -8.03 -11.69 19.99
C GLU A 76 -7.01 -10.60 19.61
N ILE A 77 -7.30 -9.82 18.56
CA ILE A 77 -6.50 -8.65 18.17
C ILE A 77 -6.38 -7.66 19.34
N ALA A 78 -7.48 -7.40 20.04
CA ALA A 78 -7.48 -6.50 21.20
C ALA A 78 -6.57 -7.01 22.33
N GLN A 79 -6.59 -8.32 22.58
CA GLN A 79 -5.70 -8.95 23.57
C GLN A 79 -4.23 -8.86 23.15
N GLN A 80 -3.92 -9.14 21.89
CA GLN A 80 -2.55 -9.14 21.37
C GLN A 80 -1.93 -7.73 21.31
N LEU A 81 -2.73 -6.72 20.98
CA LEU A 81 -2.30 -5.33 20.93
C LEU A 81 -2.50 -4.57 22.25
N CYS A 82 -2.97 -5.23 23.32
CA CYS A 82 -3.24 -4.63 24.63
C CYS A 82 -4.14 -3.37 24.57
N ILE A 83 -5.16 -3.38 23.71
CA ILE A 83 -6.13 -2.29 23.54
C ILE A 83 -7.57 -2.79 23.69
N SER A 84 -8.55 -1.88 23.75
CA SER A 84 -9.95 -2.29 23.85
C SER A 84 -10.48 -2.90 22.54
N LYS A 85 -11.41 -3.85 22.64
CA LYS A 85 -12.15 -4.38 21.48
C LYS A 85 -12.84 -3.27 20.68
N HIS A 86 -13.35 -2.23 21.35
CA HIS A 86 -13.96 -1.09 20.69
C HIS A 86 -12.92 -0.33 19.84
N THR A 87 -11.71 -0.11 20.37
CA THR A 87 -10.62 0.54 19.64
C THR A 87 -10.29 -0.24 18.36
N VAL A 88 -10.16 -1.58 18.44
CA VAL A 88 -9.95 -2.42 17.25
C VAL A 88 -11.09 -2.28 16.24
N GLN A 89 -12.35 -2.26 16.68
CA GLN A 89 -13.49 -2.06 15.79
C GLN A 89 -13.44 -0.69 15.09
N THR A 90 -13.02 0.36 15.79
CA THR A 90 -12.82 1.68 15.20
C THR A 90 -11.72 1.66 14.14
N HIS A 91 -10.57 1.05 14.42
CA HIS A 91 -9.51 0.88 13.43
C HIS A 91 -9.98 0.07 12.22
N ARG A 92 -10.72 -1.04 12.41
CA ARG A 92 -11.28 -1.82 11.29
C ARG A 92 -12.20 -0.99 10.41
N LYS A 93 -13.07 -0.17 11.01
CA LYS A 93 -13.92 0.77 10.26
C LYS A 93 -13.10 1.79 9.47
N ASN A 94 -12.04 2.33 10.07
CA ASN A 94 -11.15 3.27 9.39
C ASN A 94 -10.40 2.60 8.23
N ILE A 95 -9.91 1.37 8.42
CA ILE A 95 -9.27 0.56 7.37
C ILE A 95 -10.21 0.40 6.17
N TYR A 96 -11.43 -0.10 6.39
CA TYR A 96 -12.40 -0.28 5.31
C TYR A 96 -12.74 1.03 4.60
N ARG A 97 -12.86 2.13 5.36
CA ARG A 97 -13.10 3.46 4.78
C ARG A 97 -11.92 3.96 3.94
N LYS A 98 -10.68 3.84 4.46
CA LYS A 98 -9.46 4.30 3.77
C LYS A 98 -9.16 3.49 2.51
N LEU A 99 -9.45 2.19 2.54
CA LEU A 99 -9.25 1.28 1.42
C LEU A 99 -10.44 1.23 0.47
N GLU A 100 -11.50 1.98 0.76
CA GLU A 100 -12.76 2.03 -0.03
C GLU A 100 -13.32 0.64 -0.35
N THR A 101 -13.24 -0.27 0.62
CA THR A 101 -13.68 -1.66 0.46
C THR A 101 -14.51 -2.10 1.65
N ASP A 102 -15.39 -3.06 1.43
CA ASP A 102 -16.15 -3.81 2.43
C ASP A 102 -15.75 -5.30 2.46
N SER A 103 -14.81 -5.68 1.60
CA SER A 103 -14.44 -7.06 1.34
C SER A 103 -13.26 -7.48 2.20
N ILE A 104 -13.51 -8.43 3.09
CA ILE A 104 -12.43 -9.11 3.85
C ILE A 104 -11.39 -9.75 2.93
N ALA A 105 -11.81 -10.23 1.76
CA ALA A 105 -10.90 -10.82 0.79
C ALA A 105 -9.93 -9.76 0.23
N ASP A 106 -10.39 -8.52 0.03
CA ASP A 106 -9.52 -7.45 -0.44
C ASP A 106 -8.54 -7.01 0.67
N ILE A 107 -8.96 -7.02 1.94
CA ILE A 107 -8.04 -6.82 3.08
C ILE A 107 -6.94 -7.89 3.13
N ILE A 108 -7.30 -9.16 2.97
CA ILE A 108 -6.34 -10.28 2.95
C ILE A 108 -5.39 -10.13 1.75
N LYS A 109 -5.87 -9.69 0.60
CA LYS A 109 -5.02 -9.43 -0.57
C LYS A 109 -4.00 -8.32 -0.28
N ILE A 110 -4.42 -7.27 0.41
CA ILE A 110 -3.57 -6.12 0.77
C ILE A 110 -2.54 -6.49 1.82
N SER A 111 -2.82 -7.43 2.74
CA SER A 111 -1.83 -7.86 3.73
C SER A 111 -0.58 -8.47 3.10
N PHE A 112 -0.66 -9.00 1.87
CA PHE A 112 0.51 -9.47 1.12
C PHE A 112 1.37 -8.33 0.53
N LEU A 113 0.90 -7.09 0.59
CA LEU A 113 1.60 -5.89 0.09
C LEU A 113 2.26 -5.07 1.22
N LEU A 114 1.89 -5.33 2.47
CA LEU A 114 2.38 -4.69 3.69
C LEU A 114 3.53 -5.50 4.29
#